data_AF-A0A1H6BMV6-F1
#
_entry.id   AF-A0A1H6BMV6-F1
#
_cell.length_a   1.000
_cell.length_b   1.000
_cell.length_c   1.000
_cell.angle_alpha   90.00
_cell.angle_beta   90.00
_cell.angle_gamma   90.00
#
_symmetry.space_group_name_H-M   'P 1'
#
loop_
_entity.id
_entity.type
_entity.pdbx_description
1 polymer ?
#
loop_
_entity_poly.entity_id
_entity_poly.type
_entity_poly.pdbx_seq_one_letter_code
_entity_poly.pdbx_strand_id
1 'polypeptide(L)'
;MLVGLSNLFFGVIEIPRCSSVTELSDRYLTHSTTTAVQAAFEAHDPDVLVCSTCEIVPTLHEMATVAGVDDFSLIRWPDVDYQQLATRSTYSSYGRVGHSPARYTVPGRAIIDESNTFFYGETNLDGVLDLVSRSKKPVQELAWASIGNVLTATQICEAHDCGVLVPWNSWRHEFYKPMGTLHDADRGGFIFVPEVGLHENVHELDFSSLYPNIICRRNVSPDVIRCNCHSDREDVPGLGYSVFDDRGYLVDVLQPIIDARDGIKPAICREKDRDDPDEGRLVELEGRSGALKWILVA
;
A
#
# COMPACT_ATOMS: atom_id res chain seq x y z
N MET A 1 30.81 5.26 -10.02
CA MET A 1 31.14 4.12 -9.15
C MET A 1 29.92 3.22 -9.15
N LEU A 2 30.11 2.00 -9.69
CA LEU A 2 29.14 0.99 -10.13
C LEU A 2 27.67 1.11 -9.66
N VAL A 3 26.77 1.28 -10.63
CA VAL A 3 25.34 0.95 -10.50
C VAL A 3 25.26 -0.54 -10.19
N GLY A 4 24.91 -0.87 -8.95
CA GLY A 4 24.62 -2.25 -8.55
C GLY A 4 23.26 -2.66 -9.10
N LEU A 5 23.22 -3.19 -10.31
CA LEU A 5 22.06 -3.91 -10.84
C LEU A 5 22.02 -5.27 -10.15
N SER A 6 21.28 -5.39 -9.05
CA SER A 6 21.12 -6.66 -8.32
C SER A 6 19.65 -7.06 -8.34
N ASN A 7 19.39 -8.35 -8.55
CA ASN A 7 18.09 -9.03 -8.56
C ASN A 7 17.16 -8.79 -9.76
N LEU A 8 17.37 -9.65 -10.77
CA LEU A 8 16.51 -9.84 -11.93
C LEU A 8 15.50 -10.96 -11.66
N PHE A 9 14.30 -10.60 -11.23
CA PHE A 9 13.09 -11.40 -11.45
C PHE A 9 11.95 -10.45 -11.84
N PHE A 10 11.23 -10.78 -12.93
CA PHE A 10 10.03 -10.07 -13.44
C PHE A 10 10.20 -8.64 -14.02
N GLY A 11 11.12 -8.40 -14.96
CA GLY A 11 11.09 -7.14 -15.74
C GLY A 11 11.21 -5.87 -14.89
N VAL A 12 11.82 -6.00 -13.70
CA VAL A 12 12.08 -4.93 -12.75
C VAL A 12 13.55 -4.54 -12.86
N ILE A 13 13.81 -3.24 -12.90
CA ILE A 13 15.17 -2.71 -12.72
C ILE A 13 15.19 -1.89 -11.43
N GLU A 14 16.10 -2.25 -10.52
CA GLU A 14 16.46 -1.46 -9.35
C GLU A 14 17.53 -0.43 -9.71
N ILE A 15 17.26 0.85 -9.45
CA ILE A 15 18.22 1.94 -9.63
C ILE A 15 18.68 2.45 -8.25
N PRO A 16 19.87 2.04 -7.78
CA PRO A 16 20.35 2.35 -6.43
C PRO A 16 20.66 3.83 -6.20
N ARG A 17 20.73 4.22 -4.93
CA ARG A 17 21.06 5.58 -4.47
C ARG A 17 22.46 5.99 -4.95
N CYS A 18 22.56 7.18 -5.54
CA CYS A 18 23.84 7.88 -5.69
C CYS A 18 24.11 8.68 -4.41
N SER A 19 25.15 8.31 -3.65
CA SER A 19 25.43 8.83 -2.29
C SER A 19 25.76 10.33 -2.21
N SER A 20 26.00 10.97 -3.35
CA SER A 20 26.28 12.41 -3.43
C SER A 20 25.86 12.94 -4.81
N VAL A 21 24.81 13.77 -4.83
CA VAL A 21 24.43 14.56 -6.02
C VAL A 21 25.45 15.70 -6.27
N THR A 22 26.38 15.93 -5.35
CA THR A 22 27.25 17.11 -5.31
C THR A 22 28.60 16.97 -6.02
N GLU A 23 28.96 15.83 -6.63
CA GLU A 23 30.24 15.64 -7.34
C GLU A 23 30.10 14.99 -8.74
N LEU A 24 29.01 15.26 -9.45
CA LEU A 24 28.86 14.88 -10.87
C LEU A 24 29.27 16.04 -11.78
N SER A 25 30.50 16.55 -11.63
CA SER A 25 31.06 17.63 -12.47
C SER A 25 31.92 17.14 -13.64
N ASP A 26 32.12 15.82 -13.76
CA ASP A 26 32.89 15.23 -14.87
C ASP A 26 31.95 14.75 -15.99
N ARG A 27 32.03 15.38 -17.17
CA ARG A 27 31.26 14.99 -18.37
C ARG A 27 31.48 13.52 -18.74
N TYR A 28 32.65 12.96 -18.45
CA TYR A 28 32.95 11.56 -18.74
C TYR A 28 32.13 10.62 -17.85
N LEU A 29 31.91 11.01 -16.58
CA LEU A 29 31.12 10.23 -15.64
C LEU A 29 29.62 10.32 -15.95
N THR A 30 29.12 11.48 -16.39
CA THR A 30 27.72 11.64 -16.80
C THR A 30 27.41 10.88 -18.10
N HIS A 31 28.32 10.92 -19.08
CA HIS A 31 28.18 10.18 -20.34
C HIS A 31 28.21 8.66 -20.10
N SER A 32 29.18 8.15 -19.35
CA SER A 32 29.26 6.70 -19.07
C SER A 32 28.06 6.17 -18.29
N THR A 33 27.51 6.96 -17.35
CA THR A 33 26.34 6.56 -16.55
C THR A 33 25.06 6.52 -17.40
N THR A 34 24.78 7.57 -18.18
CA THR A 34 23.57 7.65 -19.03
C THR A 34 23.57 6.59 -20.12
N THR A 35 24.71 6.35 -20.77
CA THR A 35 24.88 5.26 -21.74
C THR A 35 24.68 3.89 -21.11
N ALA A 36 25.19 3.66 -19.90
CA ALA A 36 24.99 2.39 -19.20
C ALA A 36 23.51 2.15 -18.82
N VAL A 37 22.81 3.20 -18.36
CA VAL A 37 21.38 3.13 -18.05
C VAL A 37 20.56 2.86 -19.32
N GLN A 38 20.84 3.58 -20.40
CA GLN A 38 20.17 3.39 -21.69
C GLN A 38 20.35 1.95 -22.19
N ALA A 39 21.59 1.43 -22.18
CA ALA A 39 21.88 0.06 -22.59
C ALA A 39 21.16 -0.97 -21.70
N ALA A 40 21.02 -0.72 -20.40
CA ALA A 40 20.26 -1.58 -19.50
C ALA A 40 18.76 -1.58 -19.84
N PHE A 41 18.19 -0.41 -20.17
CA PHE A 41 16.79 -0.29 -20.59
C PHE A 41 16.52 -0.98 -21.92
N GLU A 42 17.41 -0.84 -22.90
CA GLU A 42 17.29 -1.51 -24.20
C GLU A 42 17.43 -3.03 -24.10
N ALA A 43 18.32 -3.51 -23.21
CA ALA A 43 18.53 -4.94 -23.02
C ALA A 43 17.37 -5.64 -22.28
N HIS A 44 16.71 -4.94 -21.35
CA HIS A 44 15.74 -5.57 -20.44
C HIS A 44 14.29 -5.10 -20.63
N ASP A 45 14.05 -3.94 -21.24
CA ASP A 45 12.74 -3.30 -21.43
C ASP A 45 11.79 -3.39 -20.20
N PRO A 46 12.16 -2.81 -19.04
CA PRO A 46 11.48 -3.06 -17.77
C PRO A 46 10.06 -2.47 -17.68
N ASP A 47 9.06 -3.27 -17.28
CA ASP A 47 7.71 -2.74 -17.06
C ASP A 47 7.59 -1.93 -15.77
N VAL A 48 8.42 -2.24 -14.77
CA VAL A 48 8.45 -1.60 -13.46
C VAL A 48 9.85 -1.08 -13.15
N LEU A 49 9.94 0.20 -12.80
CA LEU A 49 11.15 0.88 -12.36
C LEU A 49 11.12 1.02 -10.84
N VAL A 50 11.97 0.27 -10.15
CA VAL A 50 12.15 0.43 -8.70
C VAL A 50 13.31 1.39 -8.49
N CYS A 51 13.01 2.57 -7.98
CA CYS A 51 13.98 3.65 -7.83
C CYS A 51 14.12 4.00 -6.36
N SER A 52 15.37 4.18 -5.92
CA SER A 52 15.64 4.69 -4.56
C SER A 52 15.04 6.09 -4.28
N THR A 53 14.82 6.88 -5.34
CA THR A 53 14.03 8.11 -5.36
C THR A 53 13.51 8.36 -6.77
N CYS A 54 12.29 8.86 -6.94
CA CYS A 54 11.80 9.24 -8.27
C CYS A 54 12.48 10.50 -8.85
N GLU A 55 13.23 11.26 -8.05
CA GLU A 55 14.07 12.38 -8.52
C GLU A 55 15.20 11.92 -9.47
N ILE A 56 15.48 10.62 -9.52
CA ILE A 56 16.47 10.06 -10.44
C ILE A 56 16.05 10.21 -11.90
N VAL A 57 14.74 10.24 -12.19
CA VAL A 57 14.21 10.41 -13.55
C VAL A 57 14.65 11.75 -14.14
N PRO A 58 14.26 12.92 -13.59
CA PRO A 58 14.71 14.20 -14.13
C PRO A 58 16.24 14.36 -14.09
N THR A 59 16.91 13.82 -13.06
CA THR A 59 18.38 13.86 -12.93
C THR A 59 19.07 13.17 -14.11
N LEU A 60 18.59 11.99 -14.52
CA LEU A 60 19.16 11.25 -15.64
C LEU A 60 18.96 11.99 -16.98
N HIS A 61 17.79 12.60 -17.19
CA HIS A 61 17.53 13.44 -18.37
C HIS A 61 18.44 14.68 -18.41
N GLU A 62 18.68 15.33 -17.26
CA GLU A 62 19.62 16.45 -17.15
C GLU A 62 21.06 16.01 -17.45
N MET A 63 21.49 14.87 -16.88
CA MET A 63 22.82 14.31 -17.14
C MET A 63 23.03 13.98 -18.62
N ALA A 64 22.02 13.43 -19.30
CA ALA A 64 22.09 13.11 -20.72
C ALA A 64 22.25 14.36 -21.57
N THR A 65 21.50 15.42 -21.24
CA THR A 65 21.60 16.74 -21.88
C THR A 65 23.01 17.34 -21.73
N VAL A 66 23.59 17.28 -20.52
CA VAL A 66 24.95 17.79 -20.25
C VAL A 66 26.03 16.98 -20.98
N ALA A 67 25.80 15.67 -21.14
CA ALA A 67 26.69 14.74 -21.81
C ALA A 67 26.55 14.72 -23.35
N GLY A 68 25.54 15.39 -23.93
CA GLY A 68 25.26 15.37 -25.36
C GLY A 68 24.74 14.02 -25.86
N VAL A 69 23.96 13.31 -25.04
CA VAL A 69 23.31 12.05 -25.41
C VAL A 69 21.88 12.35 -25.84
N ASP A 70 21.69 12.62 -27.14
CA ASP A 70 20.41 13.12 -27.68
C ASP A 70 19.30 12.05 -27.71
N ASP A 71 19.67 10.76 -27.77
CA ASP A 71 18.73 9.63 -27.88
C ASP A 71 18.39 8.98 -26.52
N PHE A 72 18.74 9.63 -25.39
CA PHE A 72 18.44 9.09 -24.06
C PHE A 72 16.93 9.12 -23.77
N SER A 73 16.34 7.96 -23.50
CA SER A 73 14.92 7.87 -23.12
C SER A 73 14.64 6.69 -22.21
N LEU A 74 13.97 6.98 -21.09
CA LEU A 74 13.42 5.98 -20.19
C LEU A 74 12.01 5.53 -20.60
N ILE A 75 11.41 6.23 -21.56
CA ILE A 75 9.98 6.23 -21.88
C ILE A 75 9.71 5.24 -23.02
N ARG A 76 8.59 4.51 -22.96
CA ARG A 76 8.22 3.54 -24.00
C ARG A 76 7.38 4.19 -25.12
N TRP A 77 6.71 5.30 -24.82
CA TRP A 77 5.89 6.03 -25.80
C TRP A 77 6.70 7.10 -26.55
N PRO A 78 6.69 7.09 -27.89
CA PRO A 78 7.38 8.11 -28.69
C PRO A 78 6.71 9.48 -28.52
N ASP A 79 7.49 10.54 -28.68
CA ASP A 79 7.04 11.95 -28.67
C ASP A 79 6.43 12.45 -27.35
N VAL A 80 6.66 11.75 -26.23
CA VAL A 80 6.23 12.18 -24.89
C VAL A 80 7.44 12.21 -23.96
N ASP A 81 7.54 13.25 -23.13
CA ASP A 81 8.54 13.36 -22.08
C ASP A 81 8.02 12.76 -20.75
N TYR A 82 8.90 12.56 -19.77
CA TYR A 82 8.47 12.19 -18.43
C TYR A 82 7.58 13.31 -17.88
N GLN A 83 6.59 12.95 -17.07
CA GLN A 83 5.62 13.93 -16.58
C GLN A 83 5.73 14.06 -15.08
N GLN A 84 5.80 15.30 -14.60
CA GLN A 84 5.67 15.61 -13.18
C GLN A 84 4.18 15.65 -12.80
N LEU A 85 3.72 14.64 -12.07
CA LEU A 85 2.34 14.50 -11.62
C LEU A 85 2.02 15.41 -10.42
N ALA A 86 3.00 15.63 -9.55
CA ALA A 86 2.87 16.50 -8.39
C ALA A 86 4.20 17.16 -8.04
N THR A 87 4.14 18.40 -7.58
CA THR A 87 5.29 19.08 -6.97
C THR A 87 5.50 18.60 -5.54
N ARG A 88 6.73 18.75 -5.04
CA ARG A 88 7.02 18.56 -3.61
C ARG A 88 6.07 19.40 -2.77
N SER A 89 5.56 18.83 -1.68
CA SER A 89 4.60 19.52 -0.80
C SER A 89 4.89 19.23 0.66
N THR A 90 4.42 20.12 1.52
CA THR A 90 4.50 19.99 2.97
C THR A 90 3.09 19.97 3.51
N TYR A 91 2.77 19.00 4.36
CA TYR A 91 1.45 18.87 4.98
C TYR A 91 1.59 18.76 6.50
N SER A 92 0.59 19.25 7.23
CA SER A 92 0.56 19.17 8.69
C SER A 92 -0.57 18.23 9.11
N SER A 93 -0.24 17.21 9.91
CA SER A 93 -1.21 16.25 10.44
C SER A 93 -0.93 15.99 11.91
N TYR A 94 -1.93 16.16 12.77
CA TYR A 94 -1.84 15.97 14.23
C TYR A 94 -0.61 16.65 14.87
N GLY A 95 -0.34 17.90 14.46
CA GLY A 95 0.80 18.68 14.98
C GLY A 95 2.18 18.27 14.44
N ARG A 96 2.26 17.28 13.54
CA ARG A 96 3.49 16.89 12.84
C ARG A 96 3.49 17.46 11.42
N VAL A 97 4.64 17.94 10.98
CA VAL A 97 4.86 18.39 9.60
C VAL A 97 5.47 17.23 8.81
N GLY A 98 4.79 16.78 7.77
CA GLY A 98 5.26 15.80 6.81
C GLY A 98 5.65 16.46 5.49
N HIS A 99 6.52 15.79 4.73
CA HIS A 99 6.96 16.22 3.41
C HIS A 99 6.62 15.13 2.39
N SER A 100 6.00 15.49 1.28
CA SER A 100 5.79 14.61 0.14
C SER A 100 6.78 15.00 -0.97
N PRO A 101 7.53 14.03 -1.54
CA PRO A 101 8.39 14.31 -2.67
C PRO A 101 7.58 14.67 -3.92
N ALA A 102 8.27 15.26 -4.91
CA ALA A 102 7.68 15.39 -6.24
C ALA A 102 7.36 13.99 -6.80
N ARG A 103 6.35 13.89 -7.65
CA ARG A 103 5.95 12.62 -8.26
C ARG A 103 6.13 12.72 -9.76
N TYR A 104 6.74 11.69 -10.34
CA TYR A 104 7.01 11.60 -11.77
C TYR A 104 6.40 10.34 -12.35
N THR A 105 6.05 10.36 -13.64
CA THR A 105 5.68 9.18 -14.41
C THR A 105 6.57 9.07 -15.65
N VAL A 106 6.87 7.83 -16.02
CA VAL A 106 7.60 7.46 -17.23
C VAL A 106 6.60 6.72 -18.12
N PRO A 107 5.98 7.40 -19.10
CA PRO A 107 4.89 6.82 -19.88
C PRO A 107 5.23 5.44 -20.49
N GLY A 108 4.34 4.47 -20.25
CA GLY A 108 4.53 3.08 -20.66
C GLY A 108 5.29 2.19 -19.66
N ARG A 109 5.69 2.72 -18.49
CA ARG A 109 6.29 1.99 -17.36
C ARG A 109 5.68 2.46 -16.04
N ALA A 110 5.71 1.62 -15.01
CA ALA A 110 5.32 1.99 -13.65
C ALA A 110 6.55 2.31 -12.80
N ILE A 111 6.47 3.34 -11.95
CA ILE A 111 7.54 3.68 -11.00
C ILE A 111 7.14 3.27 -9.58
N ILE A 112 8.04 2.60 -8.88
CA ILE A 112 7.99 2.38 -7.43
C ILE A 112 9.14 3.19 -6.82
N ASP A 113 8.80 4.21 -6.03
CA ASP A 113 9.76 5.03 -5.30
C ASP A 113 9.95 4.47 -3.89
N GLU A 114 11.10 3.85 -3.63
CA GLU A 114 11.43 3.24 -2.34
C GLU A 114 11.46 4.26 -1.20
N SER A 115 11.76 5.53 -1.48
CA SER A 115 11.76 6.58 -0.47
C SER A 115 10.36 7.04 -0.07
N ASN A 116 9.34 6.65 -0.85
CA ASN A 116 7.97 7.12 -0.70
C ASN A 116 6.93 6.02 -0.98
N THR A 117 7.24 4.79 -0.57
CA THR A 117 6.33 3.65 -0.65
C THR A 117 6.13 3.00 0.71
N PHE A 118 4.87 2.71 1.05
CA PHE A 118 4.54 1.94 2.26
C PHE A 118 4.46 0.45 1.95
N PHE A 119 3.61 0.07 0.99
CA PHE A 119 3.34 -1.34 0.72
C PHE A 119 4.55 -2.10 0.18
N TYR A 120 5.34 -1.51 -0.72
CA TYR A 120 6.52 -2.20 -1.24
C TYR A 120 7.57 -2.44 -0.15
N GLY A 121 7.80 -1.46 0.74
CA GLY A 121 8.77 -1.58 1.82
C GLY A 121 8.35 -2.56 2.93
N GLU A 122 7.05 -2.69 3.18
CA GLU A 122 6.52 -3.61 4.20
C GLU A 122 6.19 -5.02 3.67
N THR A 123 6.23 -5.21 2.35
CA THR A 123 5.85 -6.47 1.69
C THR A 123 6.87 -6.83 0.62
N ASN A 124 6.48 -6.83 -0.65
CA ASN A 124 7.31 -6.94 -1.85
C ASN A 124 6.43 -6.63 -3.09
N LEU A 125 6.97 -6.87 -4.29
CA LEU A 125 6.22 -6.69 -5.53
C LEU A 125 4.98 -7.59 -5.62
N ASP A 126 5.05 -8.85 -5.20
CA ASP A 126 3.90 -9.76 -5.23
C ASP A 126 2.76 -9.29 -4.31
N GLY A 127 3.11 -8.75 -3.15
CA GLY A 127 2.16 -8.09 -2.25
C GLY A 127 1.48 -6.89 -2.90
N VAL A 128 2.26 -6.03 -3.56
CA VAL A 128 1.75 -4.89 -4.34
C VAL A 128 0.80 -5.36 -5.45
N LEU A 129 1.19 -6.37 -6.23
CA LEU A 129 0.39 -6.91 -7.33
C LEU A 129 -0.91 -7.58 -6.84
N ASP A 130 -0.89 -8.28 -5.71
CA ASP A 130 -2.11 -8.83 -5.09
C ASP A 130 -3.08 -7.70 -4.72
N LEU A 131 -2.59 -6.59 -4.16
CA LEU A 131 -3.43 -5.41 -3.87
C LEU A 131 -3.91 -4.69 -5.13
N VAL A 132 -3.12 -4.64 -6.20
CA VAL A 132 -3.55 -4.10 -7.50
C VAL A 132 -4.74 -4.91 -8.03
N SER A 133 -4.67 -6.24 -7.94
CA SER A 133 -5.73 -7.13 -8.43
C SER A 133 -7.06 -6.89 -7.71
N ARG A 134 -7.03 -6.46 -6.44
CA ARG A 134 -8.20 -6.23 -5.58
C ARG A 134 -8.75 -4.81 -5.66
N SER A 135 -7.86 -3.82 -5.66
CA SER A 135 -8.22 -2.41 -5.62
C SER A 135 -8.36 -1.77 -7.00
N LYS A 136 -7.91 -2.49 -8.06
CA LYS A 136 -7.81 -2.02 -9.45
C LYS A 136 -6.98 -0.75 -9.62
N LYS A 137 -6.18 -0.39 -8.60
CA LYS A 137 -5.26 0.74 -8.68
C LYS A 137 -4.08 0.42 -9.58
N PRO A 138 -3.60 1.35 -10.41
CA PRO A 138 -2.33 1.19 -11.10
C PRO A 138 -1.19 0.92 -10.12
N VAL A 139 -0.22 0.09 -10.51
CA VAL A 139 0.93 -0.31 -9.67
C VAL A 139 1.61 0.91 -9.03
N GLN A 140 1.92 1.91 -9.85
CA GLN A 140 2.56 3.15 -9.39
C GLN A 140 1.70 3.94 -8.40
N GLU A 141 0.37 3.98 -8.61
CA GLU A 141 -0.51 4.65 -7.66
C GLU A 141 -0.62 3.91 -6.33
N LEU A 142 -0.61 2.58 -6.39
CA LEU A 142 -0.70 1.74 -5.20
C LEU A 142 0.56 1.86 -4.35
N ALA A 143 1.73 1.92 -4.99
CA ALA A 143 3.02 2.01 -4.31
C ALA A 143 3.08 3.16 -3.28
N TRP A 144 2.53 4.34 -3.61
CA TRP A 144 2.51 5.50 -2.71
C TRP A 144 1.16 5.73 -2.00
N ALA A 145 0.19 4.84 -2.18
CA ALA A 145 -1.13 4.98 -1.56
C ALA A 145 -1.06 4.65 -0.05
N SER A 146 -1.88 5.34 0.74
CA SER A 146 -2.09 4.95 2.13
C SER A 146 -2.92 3.68 2.22
N ILE A 147 -2.83 2.97 3.35
CA ILE A 147 -3.63 1.77 3.61
C ILE A 147 -5.13 2.06 3.41
N GLY A 148 -5.64 3.13 4.02
CA GLY A 148 -7.03 3.54 3.88
C GLY A 148 -7.43 3.88 2.44
N ASN A 149 -6.51 4.42 1.62
CA ASN A 149 -6.79 4.71 0.22
C ASN A 149 -6.94 3.43 -0.62
N VAL A 150 -6.10 2.41 -0.38
CA VAL A 150 -6.23 1.10 -1.02
C VAL A 150 -7.50 0.40 -0.57
N LEU A 151 -7.80 0.38 0.74
CA LEU A 151 -9.04 -0.21 1.26
C LEU A 151 -10.29 0.49 0.69
N THR A 152 -10.28 1.82 0.59
CA THR A 152 -11.37 2.59 -0.02
C THR A 152 -11.57 2.19 -1.49
N ALA A 153 -10.49 2.00 -2.26
CA ALA A 153 -10.61 1.54 -3.64
C ALA A 153 -11.17 0.12 -3.75
N THR A 154 -10.78 -0.79 -2.86
CA THR A 154 -11.37 -2.13 -2.76
C THR A 154 -12.87 -2.06 -2.45
N GLN A 155 -13.27 -1.21 -1.50
CA GLN A 155 -14.68 -0.92 -1.20
C GLN A 155 -15.41 -0.41 -2.46
N ILE A 156 -14.85 0.55 -3.18
CA ILE A 156 -15.46 1.08 -4.41
C ILE A 156 -15.68 -0.01 -5.46
N CYS A 157 -14.74 -0.96 -5.60
CA CYS A 157 -14.89 -2.10 -6.50
C CYS A 157 -16.07 -2.98 -6.07
N GLU A 158 -16.15 -3.33 -4.79
CA GLU A 158 -17.27 -4.14 -4.26
C GLU A 158 -18.62 -3.44 -4.43
N ALA A 159 -18.69 -2.13 -4.14
CA ALA A 159 -19.91 -1.35 -4.34
C ALA A 159 -20.35 -1.32 -5.80
N HIS A 160 -19.39 -1.19 -6.73
CA HIS A 160 -19.65 -1.25 -8.16
C HIS A 160 -20.21 -2.61 -8.57
N ASP A 161 -19.61 -3.71 -8.10
CA ASP A 161 -20.03 -5.08 -8.43
C ASP A 161 -21.42 -5.41 -7.86
N CYS A 162 -21.77 -4.83 -6.71
CA CYS A 162 -23.10 -4.89 -6.11
C CYS A 162 -24.13 -3.90 -6.71
N GLY A 163 -23.74 -3.08 -7.70
CA GLY A 163 -24.63 -2.09 -8.31
C GLY A 163 -25.04 -0.94 -7.38
N VAL A 164 -24.22 -0.63 -6.38
CA VAL A 164 -24.45 0.41 -5.37
C VAL A 164 -23.74 1.70 -5.76
N LEU A 165 -24.43 2.84 -5.59
CA LEU A 165 -23.87 4.16 -5.88
C LEU A 165 -22.78 4.55 -4.87
N VAL A 166 -21.60 4.89 -5.38
CA VAL A 166 -20.50 5.42 -4.58
C VAL A 166 -20.63 6.96 -4.47
N PRO A 167 -20.60 7.52 -3.25
CA PRO A 167 -20.61 8.97 -3.07
C PRO A 167 -19.39 9.63 -3.73
N TRP A 168 -19.61 10.75 -4.43
CA TRP A 168 -18.53 11.51 -5.07
C TRP A 168 -17.50 12.05 -4.06
N ASN A 169 -17.95 12.47 -2.87
CA ASN A 169 -17.08 12.94 -1.79
C ASN A 169 -17.27 12.06 -0.55
N SER A 170 -16.16 11.75 0.13
CA SER A 170 -16.14 10.98 1.38
C SER A 170 -16.63 11.77 2.60
N TRP A 171 -16.74 13.09 2.49
CA TRP A 171 -17.11 13.94 3.61
C TRP A 171 -18.61 13.84 3.92
N ARG A 172 -18.91 13.39 5.14
CA ARG A 172 -20.26 13.40 5.72
C ARG A 172 -20.22 14.08 7.06
N HIS A 173 -21.18 14.97 7.30
CA HIS A 173 -21.40 15.50 8.63
C HIS A 173 -21.91 14.40 9.55
N GLU A 174 -21.46 14.43 10.80
CA GLU A 174 -22.06 13.62 11.85
C GLU A 174 -23.51 14.05 12.07
N PHE A 175 -24.39 13.07 12.29
CA PHE A 175 -25.78 13.35 12.63
C PHE A 175 -25.88 13.85 14.07
N TYR A 176 -26.93 14.59 14.39
CA TYR A 176 -27.15 15.02 15.78
C TYR A 176 -27.24 13.79 16.71
N LYS A 177 -26.41 13.80 17.76
CA LYS A 177 -26.39 12.79 18.84
C LYS A 177 -26.32 13.51 20.19
N PRO A 178 -26.97 12.97 21.23
CA PRO A 178 -26.71 13.42 22.61
C PRO A 178 -25.23 13.28 22.97
N MET A 179 -24.72 14.19 23.79
CA MET A 179 -23.30 14.18 24.19
C MET A 179 -22.87 12.86 24.85
N GLY A 180 -23.76 12.24 25.65
CA GLY A 180 -23.49 10.93 26.25
C GLY A 180 -23.26 9.83 25.21
N THR A 181 -24.12 9.78 24.19
CA THR A 181 -23.98 8.83 23.07
C THR A 181 -22.69 9.06 22.29
N LEU A 182 -22.28 10.32 22.08
CA LEU A 182 -21.01 10.62 21.43
C LEU A 182 -19.83 10.12 22.27
N HIS A 183 -19.87 10.38 23.59
CA HIS A 183 -18.85 9.91 24.53
C HIS A 183 -18.77 8.38 24.62
N ASP A 184 -19.91 7.69 24.62
CA ASP A 184 -19.96 6.23 24.65
C ASP A 184 -19.50 5.60 23.32
N ALA A 185 -19.83 6.22 22.18
CA ALA A 185 -19.48 5.71 20.85
C ALA A 185 -18.02 5.93 20.47
N ASP A 186 -17.40 7.01 20.93
CA ASP A 186 -16.01 7.36 20.62
C ASP A 186 -14.99 6.75 21.63
N ARG A 187 -15.41 5.73 22.38
CA ARG A 187 -14.48 4.99 23.25
C ARG A 187 -13.51 4.18 22.42
N GLY A 188 -12.22 4.49 22.57
CA GLY A 188 -11.13 3.72 21.97
C GLY A 188 -10.89 2.37 22.65
N GLY A 189 -9.75 1.75 22.32
CA GLY A 189 -9.33 0.50 22.93
C GLY A 189 -9.17 0.58 24.45
N PHE A 190 -9.41 -0.54 25.13
CA PHE A 190 -9.22 -0.64 26.57
C PHE A 190 -7.74 -0.85 26.90
N ILE A 191 -7.20 -0.05 27.82
CA ILE A 191 -5.81 -0.15 28.28
C ILE A 191 -5.83 -0.58 29.75
N PHE A 192 -5.21 -1.71 30.04
CA PHE A 192 -4.97 -2.14 31.41
C PHE A 192 -3.82 -1.33 32.03
N VAL A 193 -3.95 -0.97 33.29
CA VAL A 193 -2.81 -0.44 34.06
C VAL A 193 -1.87 -1.62 34.35
N PRO A 194 -0.63 -1.62 33.83
CA PRO A 194 0.29 -2.73 34.03
C PRO A 194 0.83 -2.74 35.46
N GLU A 195 1.15 -3.92 35.97
CA GLU A 195 1.93 -4.04 37.21
C GLU A 195 3.38 -3.60 36.96
N VAL A 196 3.84 -2.56 37.64
CA VAL A 196 5.19 -2.01 37.46
C VAL A 196 6.21 -2.89 38.19
N GLY A 197 7.18 -3.41 37.45
CA GLY A 197 8.25 -4.24 38.00
C GLY A 197 9.05 -4.94 36.91
N LEU A 198 10.05 -5.70 37.34
CA LEU A 198 10.71 -6.68 36.48
C LEU A 198 9.87 -7.95 36.47
N HIS A 199 9.51 -8.41 35.28
CA HIS A 199 8.75 -9.64 35.08
C HIS A 199 9.59 -10.63 34.29
N GLU A 200 9.53 -11.90 34.69
CA GLU A 200 10.16 -13.02 33.98
C GLU A 200 9.07 -13.93 33.44
N ASN A 201 9.34 -14.67 32.36
CA ASN A 201 8.39 -15.58 31.69
C ASN A 201 7.12 -14.89 31.17
N VAL A 202 7.27 -13.72 30.54
CA VAL A 202 6.15 -12.98 29.94
C VAL A 202 5.76 -13.62 28.61
N HIS A 203 4.45 -13.86 28.44
CA HIS A 203 3.87 -14.36 27.20
C HIS A 203 2.99 -13.28 26.57
N GLU A 204 3.17 -13.04 25.27
CA GLU A 204 2.35 -12.11 24.49
C GLU A 204 1.26 -12.88 23.75
N LEU A 205 0.03 -12.39 23.85
CA LEU A 205 -1.13 -12.90 23.14
C LEU A 205 -1.76 -11.75 22.35
N ASP A 206 -1.92 -11.94 21.05
CA ASP A 206 -2.55 -10.96 20.17
C ASP A 206 -3.71 -11.61 19.39
N PHE A 207 -4.76 -10.83 19.16
CA PHE A 207 -5.88 -11.25 18.34
C PHE A 207 -5.52 -11.03 16.86
N SER A 208 -5.59 -12.09 16.06
CA SER A 208 -5.42 -11.97 14.61
C SER A 208 -6.51 -11.09 14.00
N SER A 209 -6.15 -9.87 13.58
CA SER A 209 -7.05 -8.93 12.89
C SER A 209 -8.37 -8.73 13.66
N LEU A 210 -8.26 -8.27 14.92
CA LEU A 210 -9.37 -8.15 15.87
C LEU A 210 -10.60 -7.44 15.27
N TYR A 211 -10.46 -6.18 14.82
CA TYR A 211 -11.58 -5.39 14.35
C TYR A 211 -12.22 -5.94 13.06
N PRO A 212 -11.48 -6.33 12.01
CA PRO A 212 -12.07 -7.00 10.85
C PRO A 212 -12.85 -8.26 11.21
N ASN A 213 -12.35 -9.06 12.14
CA ASN A 213 -13.06 -10.26 12.61
C ASN A 213 -14.34 -9.89 13.38
N ILE A 214 -14.32 -8.84 14.20
CA ILE A 214 -15.54 -8.33 14.87
C ILE A 214 -16.55 -7.88 13.81
N ILE A 215 -16.12 -7.09 12.82
CA ILE A 215 -16.96 -6.61 11.73
C ILE A 215 -17.64 -7.78 11.03
N CYS A 216 -16.88 -8.80 10.62
CA CYS A 216 -17.43 -9.92 9.87
C CYS A 216 -18.30 -10.84 10.73
N ARG A 217 -17.87 -11.18 11.96
CA ARG A 217 -18.61 -12.11 12.84
C ARG A 217 -19.85 -11.50 13.47
N ARG A 218 -19.88 -10.17 13.66
CA ARG A 218 -21.00 -9.44 14.26
C ARG A 218 -21.79 -8.63 13.24
N ASN A 219 -21.50 -8.81 11.95
CA ASN A 219 -22.17 -8.14 10.84
C ASN A 219 -22.21 -6.61 10.98
N VAL A 220 -21.12 -6.01 11.47
CA VAL A 220 -21.08 -4.57 11.76
C VAL A 220 -20.83 -3.80 10.47
N SER A 221 -21.89 -3.26 9.87
CA SER A 221 -21.77 -2.48 8.64
C SER A 221 -22.71 -1.29 8.60
N PRO A 222 -22.33 -0.17 7.93
CA PRO A 222 -23.13 1.06 7.93
C PRO A 222 -24.53 0.92 7.34
N ASP A 223 -24.74 -0.04 6.46
CA ASP A 223 -26.00 -0.35 5.77
C ASP A 223 -26.96 -1.21 6.61
N VAL A 224 -26.46 -1.92 7.63
CA VAL A 224 -27.25 -2.85 8.46
C VAL A 224 -27.33 -2.46 9.94
N ILE A 225 -26.57 -1.47 10.39
CA ILE A 225 -26.60 -0.98 11.78
C ILE A 225 -27.75 0.02 12.01
N ARG A 226 -28.31 0.03 13.23
CA ARG A 226 -29.43 0.90 13.65
C ARG A 226 -30.69 0.70 12.81
N CYS A 227 -31.01 -0.57 12.53
CA CYS A 227 -32.21 -0.91 11.77
C CYS A 227 -33.50 -0.68 12.60
N ASN A 228 -34.58 -0.25 11.93
CA ASN A 228 -35.87 0.00 12.59
C ASN A 228 -36.69 -1.28 12.84
N CYS A 229 -36.37 -2.38 12.16
CA CYS A 229 -37.10 -3.64 12.25
C CYS A 229 -36.77 -4.49 13.50
N HIS A 230 -35.66 -4.19 14.18
CA HIS A 230 -35.22 -4.88 15.40
C HIS A 230 -34.94 -3.88 16.54
N SER A 231 -35.86 -2.94 16.76
CA SER A 231 -35.68 -1.87 17.76
C SER A 231 -35.65 -2.39 19.21
N ASP A 232 -36.00 -3.65 19.45
CA ASP A 232 -35.98 -4.33 20.74
C ASP A 232 -34.64 -5.03 21.04
N ARG A 233 -33.69 -5.04 20.09
CA ARG A 233 -32.36 -5.65 20.25
C ARG A 233 -31.30 -4.60 20.60
N GLU A 234 -30.31 -5.03 21.38
CA GLU A 234 -29.12 -4.24 21.76
C GLU A 234 -27.84 -5.00 21.39
N ASP A 235 -27.64 -5.23 20.09
CA ASP A 235 -26.54 -6.06 19.58
C ASP A 235 -25.16 -5.42 19.80
N VAL A 236 -25.10 -4.08 19.90
CA VAL A 236 -23.87 -3.33 20.17
C VAL A 236 -23.78 -2.92 21.64
N PRO A 237 -22.85 -3.52 22.42
CA PRO A 237 -22.74 -3.27 23.86
C PRO A 237 -22.49 -1.80 24.18
N GLY A 238 -23.25 -1.27 25.14
CA GLY A 238 -23.10 0.12 25.62
C GLY A 238 -23.71 1.20 24.72
N LEU A 239 -24.16 0.86 23.50
CA LEU A 239 -24.78 1.81 22.57
C LEU A 239 -26.26 1.52 22.29
N GLY A 240 -26.73 0.30 22.59
CA GLY A 240 -28.12 -0.09 22.34
C GLY A 240 -28.48 -0.11 20.85
N TYR A 241 -27.50 -0.27 19.96
CA TYR A 241 -27.76 -0.37 18.52
C TYR A 241 -28.10 -1.80 18.14
N SER A 242 -29.11 -1.96 17.30
CA SER A 242 -29.46 -3.22 16.64
C SER A 242 -28.72 -3.38 15.31
N VAL A 243 -28.47 -4.62 14.93
CA VAL A 243 -27.87 -4.99 13.64
C VAL A 243 -28.85 -5.86 12.88
N PHE A 244 -29.08 -5.54 11.61
CA PHE A 244 -29.95 -6.32 10.75
C PHE A 244 -29.30 -7.66 10.39
N ASP A 245 -30.12 -8.69 10.19
CA ASP A 245 -29.65 -10.07 9.99
C ASP A 245 -29.08 -10.30 8.57
N ASP A 246 -29.48 -9.49 7.59
CA ASP A 246 -28.92 -9.55 6.23
C ASP A 246 -27.45 -9.16 6.23
N ARG A 247 -26.67 -9.84 5.41
CA ARG A 247 -25.22 -9.64 5.31
C ARG A 247 -24.91 -8.21 4.90
N GLY A 248 -24.11 -7.53 5.73
CA GLY A 248 -23.73 -6.13 5.52
C GLY A 248 -22.56 -5.98 4.55
N TYR A 249 -22.57 -4.87 3.83
CA TYR A 249 -21.61 -4.54 2.78
C TYR A 249 -20.13 -4.67 3.19
N LEU A 250 -19.75 -4.21 4.38
CA LEU A 250 -18.36 -4.33 4.86
C LEU A 250 -17.92 -5.78 5.06
N VAL A 251 -18.86 -6.69 5.32
CA VAL A 251 -18.56 -8.12 5.41
C VAL A 251 -18.21 -8.68 4.04
N ASP A 252 -18.90 -8.24 2.99
CA ASP A 252 -18.57 -8.60 1.60
C ASP A 252 -17.20 -8.09 1.19
N VAL A 253 -16.79 -6.90 1.65
CA VAL A 253 -15.46 -6.36 1.39
C VAL A 253 -14.37 -7.10 2.17
N LEU A 254 -14.56 -7.32 3.47
CA LEU A 254 -13.48 -7.75 4.38
C LEU A 254 -13.32 -9.27 4.46
N GLN A 255 -14.41 -10.04 4.37
CA GLN A 255 -14.35 -11.50 4.52
C GLN A 255 -13.44 -12.14 3.45
N PRO A 256 -13.49 -11.76 2.16
CA PRO A 256 -12.57 -12.33 1.15
C PRO A 256 -11.09 -12.02 1.42
N ILE A 257 -10.79 -10.89 2.06
CA ILE A 257 -9.41 -10.50 2.42
C ILE A 257 -8.92 -11.36 3.60
N ILE A 258 -9.78 -11.56 4.60
CA ILE A 258 -9.50 -12.44 5.75
C ILE A 258 -9.28 -13.88 5.26
N ASP A 259 -10.21 -14.41 4.47
CA ASP A 259 -10.16 -15.78 3.97
C ASP A 259 -8.93 -16.01 3.09
N ALA A 260 -8.59 -15.06 2.22
CA ALA A 260 -7.38 -15.15 1.40
C ALA A 260 -6.12 -15.21 2.28
N ARG A 261 -6.03 -14.38 3.32
CA ARG A 261 -4.88 -14.38 4.24
C ARG A 261 -4.80 -15.67 5.04
N ASP A 262 -5.94 -16.17 5.52
CA ASP A 262 -6.03 -17.42 6.27
C ASP A 262 -5.73 -18.64 5.38
N GLY A 263 -5.94 -18.55 4.06
CA GLY A 263 -5.51 -19.55 3.09
C GLY A 263 -3.99 -19.53 2.81
N ILE A 264 -3.39 -18.34 2.76
CA ILE A 264 -1.95 -18.16 2.48
C ILE A 264 -1.09 -18.64 3.65
N LYS A 265 -1.46 -18.36 4.90
CA LYS A 265 -0.65 -18.74 6.08
C LYS A 265 -0.32 -20.25 6.15
N PRO A 266 -1.29 -21.17 6.01
CA PRO A 266 -0.99 -22.60 5.94
C PRO A 266 -0.17 -22.98 4.72
N ALA A 267 -0.29 -22.27 3.60
CA ALA A 267 0.55 -22.53 2.42
C ALA A 267 2.02 -22.20 2.72
N ILE A 268 2.30 -21.09 3.43
CA ILE A 268 3.64 -20.75 3.92
C ILE A 268 4.18 -21.87 4.82
N CYS A 269 3.41 -22.31 5.81
CA CYS A 269 3.84 -23.39 6.70
C CYS A 269 4.17 -24.68 5.93
N ARG A 270 3.27 -25.12 5.04
CA ARG A 270 3.49 -26.32 4.22
C ARG A 270 4.72 -26.22 3.35
N GLU A 271 4.99 -25.04 2.78
CA GLU A 271 6.15 -24.83 1.94
C GLU A 271 7.45 -24.88 2.77
N LYS A 272 7.46 -24.28 3.97
CA LYS A 272 8.60 -24.35 4.91
C LYS A 272 8.89 -25.75 5.42
N ASP A 273 7.86 -26.60 5.53
CA ASP A 273 7.97 -27.98 6.02
C ASP A 273 8.42 -28.97 4.93
N ARG A 274 8.62 -28.54 3.67
CA ARG A 274 9.13 -29.39 2.59
C ARG A 274 10.61 -29.70 2.78
N ASP A 275 11.03 -30.88 2.30
CA ASP A 275 12.45 -31.28 2.29
C ASP A 275 13.33 -30.34 1.44
N ASP A 276 12.75 -29.78 0.37
CA ASP A 276 13.36 -28.81 -0.53
C ASP A 276 12.36 -27.67 -0.79
N PRO A 277 12.37 -26.62 0.04
CA PRO A 277 11.44 -25.49 -0.06
C PRO A 277 11.78 -24.59 -1.25
N ASP A 278 10.76 -24.17 -1.98
CA ASP A 278 10.90 -23.15 -3.03
C ASP A 278 10.95 -21.76 -2.40
N GLU A 279 12.16 -21.22 -2.26
CA GLU A 279 12.42 -19.87 -1.73
C GLU A 279 11.65 -18.77 -2.49
N GLY A 280 11.54 -18.88 -3.81
CA GLY A 280 10.80 -17.90 -4.62
C GLY A 280 9.31 -17.92 -4.29
N ARG A 281 8.75 -19.12 -4.13
CA ARG A 281 7.36 -19.30 -3.71
C ARG A 281 7.11 -18.80 -2.28
N LEU A 282 8.06 -19.01 -1.37
CA LEU A 282 7.97 -18.49 0.00
C LEU A 282 7.93 -16.96 0.02
N VAL A 283 8.83 -16.30 -0.70
CA VAL A 283 8.86 -14.83 -0.83
C VAL A 283 7.55 -14.30 -1.40
N GLU A 284 7.01 -14.93 -2.45
CA GLU A 284 5.71 -14.55 -3.03
C GLU A 284 4.58 -14.64 -1.97
N LEU A 285 4.47 -15.79 -1.29
CA LEU A 285 3.42 -16.03 -0.29
C LEU A 285 3.54 -15.09 0.91
N GLU A 286 4.75 -14.85 1.41
CA GLU A 286 5.01 -13.95 2.53
C GLU A 286 4.65 -12.51 2.16
N GLY A 287 5.02 -12.05 0.96
CA GLY A 287 4.65 -10.75 0.43
C GLY A 287 3.14 -10.53 0.36
N ARG A 288 2.42 -11.49 -0.21
CA ARG A 288 0.96 -11.47 -0.31
C ARG A 288 0.28 -11.49 1.07
N SER A 289 0.75 -12.34 1.97
CA SER A 289 0.25 -12.41 3.36
C SER A 289 0.48 -11.09 4.12
N GLY A 290 1.66 -10.49 3.93
CA GLY A 290 2.02 -9.18 4.49
C GLY A 290 1.11 -8.07 3.99
N ALA A 291 0.84 -8.03 2.69
CA ALA A 291 -0.04 -7.03 2.09
C ALA A 291 -1.46 -7.09 2.66
N LEU A 292 -2.04 -8.29 2.76
CA LEU A 292 -3.37 -8.47 3.35
C LEU A 292 -3.38 -8.15 4.85
N LYS A 293 -2.29 -8.45 5.59
CA LYS A 293 -2.16 -8.05 6.99
C LYS A 293 -2.29 -6.54 7.14
N TRP A 294 -1.60 -5.77 6.29
CA TRP A 294 -1.61 -4.31 6.35
C TRP A 294 -2.96 -3.70 5.98
N ILE A 295 -3.66 -4.26 5.01
CA ILE A 295 -5.04 -3.83 4.69
C ILE A 295 -6.01 -4.10 5.84
N LEU A 296 -5.83 -5.20 6.59
CA LEU A 296 -6.69 -5.58 7.71
C LEU A 296 -6.41 -4.80 9.02
N VAL A 297 -5.46 -3.86 9.02
CA VAL A 297 -5.21 -2.95 10.15
C VAL A 297 -5.54 -1.49 9.84
N ALA A 298 -6.20 -1.25 8.70
CA ALA A 298 -6.63 0.06 8.22
C ALA A 298 -7.62 0.76 9.17
#